data_AF-A0A7K2PDE4-F1
#
_entry.id   AF-A0A7K2PDE4-F1
#
_cell.length_a   1.000
_cell.length_b   1.000
_cell.length_c   1.000
_cell.angle_alpha   90.00
_cell.angle_beta   90.00
_cell.angle_gamma   90.00
#
_symmetry.space_group_name_H-M   'P 1'
#
loop_
_entity.id
_entity.type
_entity.pdbx_description
1 polymer ?
#
loop_
_entity_poly.entity_id
_entity_poly.type
_entity_poly.pdbx_seq_one_letter_code
_entity_poly.pdbx_strand_id
1 'polypeptide(L)' 'LLDNFEWAYGYEKRFGAVYVDYASQQRTPKSSALWFGRAARTGTLPPVDAVE' A
#
# COMPACT_ATOMS: atom_id res chain seq x y z
N LEU A 1 -0.67 -6.22 -3.57
CA LEU A 1 -1.50 -5.11 -4.11
C LEU A 1 -2.41 -4.53 -3.03
N LEU A 2 -3.42 -5.28 -2.58
CA LEU A 2 -4.35 -4.88 -1.51
C LEU A 2 -3.96 -5.50 -0.16
N ASP A 3 -4.34 -4.85 0.94
CA ASP A 3 -4.38 -5.50 2.25
C ASP A 3 -5.38 -6.68 2.20
N ASN A 4 -4.98 -7.83 2.74
CA ASN A 4 -5.72 -9.09 2.61
C ASN A 4 -5.56 -9.97 3.87
N PHE A 5 -6.14 -11.17 3.85
CA PHE A 5 -6.04 -12.13 4.95
C PHE A 5 -4.68 -12.82 4.96
N GLU A 6 -3.92 -12.61 6.02
CA GLU A 6 -2.55 -13.11 6.19
C GLU A 6 -2.51 -14.32 7.14
N TRP A 7 -3.16 -15.41 6.73
CA TRP A 7 -3.06 -16.73 7.36
C TRP A 7 -3.26 -16.71 8.89
N ALA A 8 -2.26 -17.19 9.64
CA ALA A 8 -2.29 -17.25 11.10
C ALA A 8 -2.44 -15.87 11.76
N TYR A 9 -2.13 -14.78 11.05
CA TYR A 9 -2.27 -13.41 11.54
C TYR A 9 -3.61 -12.76 11.19
N GLY A 10 -4.47 -13.47 10.44
CA GLY A 10 -5.73 -12.91 9.97
C GLY A 10 -5.55 -11.56 9.29
N TYR A 11 -6.28 -10.54 9.73
CA TYR A 11 -6.22 -9.19 9.16
C TYR A 11 -5.35 -8.20 9.94
N GLU A 12 -4.56 -8.68 10.90
CA GLU A 12 -3.71 -7.81 11.74
C GLU A 12 -2.49 -7.27 10.98
N LYS A 13 -2.00 -8.02 9.98
CA LYS A 13 -0.88 -7.60 9.14
C LYS A 13 -1.37 -7.02 7.82
N ARG A 14 -0.71 -5.95 7.38
CA ARG A 14 -1.13 -5.12 6.24
C ARG A 14 0.00 -4.89 5.26
N PHE A 15 0.18 -5.84 4.33
CA PHE A 15 1.25 -5.81 3.32
C PHE A 15 0.86 -5.11 2.00
N GLY A 16 -0.41 -4.74 1.82
CA GLY A 16 -0.88 -4.09 0.60
C GLY A 16 -0.33 -2.68 0.45
N ALA A 17 -0.11 -2.26 -0.80
CA ALA A 17 0.12 -0.86 -1.14
C ALA A 17 -1.20 -0.05 -1.08
N VAL A 18 -2.35 -0.73 -1.10
CA VAL A 18 -3.67 -0.15 -0.93
C VAL A 18 -4.29 -0.69 0.36
N TYR A 19 -4.69 0.22 1.24
CA TYR A 19 -5.47 -0.09 2.42
C TYR A 19 -6.88 -0.49 2.02
N VAL A 20 -7.42 -1.51 2.68
CA VAL A 20 -8.82 -1.92 2.56
C VAL A 20 -9.46 -1.79 3.93
N ASP A 21 -10.54 -1.03 4.00
CA ASP A 21 -11.48 -1.11 5.12
C ASP A 21 -12.35 -2.35 4.91
N TYR A 22 -12.19 -3.37 5.75
CA TYR A 22 -12.91 -4.63 5.61
C TYR A 22 -14.41 -4.51 5.88
N ALA A 23 -14.84 -3.52 6.67
CA ALA A 23 -16.26 -3.31 6.98
C ALA A 23 -17.00 -2.68 5.80
N SER A 24 -16.41 -1.66 5.16
CA SER A 24 -17.04 -0.90 4.07
C SER A 24 -16.58 -1.30 2.67
N GLN A 25 -15.51 -2.10 2.57
CA GLN A 25 -14.79 -2.41 1.32
C GLN A 25 -14.15 -1.20 0.63
N GLN A 26 -14.12 -0.04 1.28
CA GLN A 26 -13.45 1.15 0.75
C GLN A 26 -11.95 0.87 0.60
N ARG A 27 -11.39 1.36 -0.51
CA ARG A 27 -9.98 1.19 -0.89
C ARG A 27 -9.29 2.54 -0.89
N THR A 28 -8.19 2.64 -0.16
CA THR A 28 -7.39 3.87 -0.05
C THR A 28 -5.95 3.58 -0.43
N PRO A 29 -5.44 4.08 -1.57
CA PRO A 29 -4.03 3.96 -1.93
C PRO A 29 -3.13 4.58 -0.84
N LYS A 30 -2.14 3.83 -0.36
CA LYS A 30 -1.14 4.35 0.60
C LYS A 30 -0.09 5.19 -0.13
N SER A 31 0.72 5.94 0.61
CA SER A 31 1.86 6.67 0.05
C SER A 31 2.79 5.77 -0.77
N SER A 32 2.98 4.52 -0.33
CA SER A 32 3.76 3.51 -1.06
C SER A 32 3.18 3.17 -2.43
N ALA A 33 1.85 3.13 -2.61
CA ALA A 33 1.23 2.93 -3.92
C ALA A 33 1.49 4.13 -4.85
N LEU A 34 1.42 5.36 -4.33
CA LEU A 34 1.68 6.56 -5.12
C LEU A 34 3.14 6.65 -5.54
N TRP A 35 4.06 6.37 -4.62
CA TRP A 35 5.50 6.33 -4.88
C TRP A 35 5.83 5.25 -5.91
N PHE A 36 5.33 4.02 -5.71
CA PHE A 36 5.58 2.91 -6.65
C PHE A 36 4.95 3.17 -8.02
N GLY A 37 3.77 3.78 -8.06
CA GLY A 37 3.14 4.18 -9.32
C GLY A 37 3.93 5.25 -10.09
N ARG A 38 4.62 6.16 -9.39
CA ARG A 38 5.57 7.08 -10.03
C ARG A 38 6.78 6.31 -10.56
N ALA A 39 7.37 5.45 -9.75
CA ALA A 39 8.53 4.66 -10.14
C ALA A 39 8.26 3.80 -11.39
N ALA A 40 7.11 3.11 -11.43
CA ALA A 40 6.72 2.27 -12.54
C ALA A 40 6.48 3.05 -13.84
N ARG A 41 5.98 4.30 -13.76
CA ARG A 41 5.76 5.16 -14.94
C ARG A 41 7.05 5.75 -15.49
N THR A 42 8.00 6.09 -14.62
CA THR A 42 9.22 6.80 -15.02
C THR A 42 10.41 5.86 -15.24
N GLY A 43 10.35 4.63 -14.75
CA GLY A 43 11.48 3.70 -14.76
C GLY A 43 12.62 4.13 -13.83
N THR A 44 12.37 5.07 -12.93
CA THR A 44 13.36 5.63 -11.99
C THR A 44 12.81 5.59 -10.58
N LEU A 45 13.68 5.45 -9.57
CA LEU A 45 13.27 5.46 -8.17
C LEU A 45 13.04 6.91 -7.72
N PRO A 46 11.81 7.32 -7.35
CA PRO A 46 11.59 8.65 -6.79
C PRO A 46 12.30 8.78 -5.44
N PRO A 47 12.75 9.98 -5.07
CA PRO A 47 13.27 10.21 -3.72
C PRO A 47 12.21 9.85 -2.68
N VAL A 48 12.66 9.31 -1.56
CA VAL A 48 11.81 9.07 -0.39
C VAL A 48 11.96 10.31 0.49
N ASP A 49 10.87 11.05 0.68
CA ASP A 49 10.91 12.17 1.62
C ASP A 49 11.23 11.61 3.01
N ALA A 50 12.17 12.24 3.71
CA ALA A 50 12.46 11.88 5.09
C ALA A 50 11.18 12.14 5.90
N VAL A 51 10.60 11.07 6.45
CA VAL A 51 9.45 11.18 7.33
C VAL A 51 9.96 11.79 8.64
N GLU A 52 9.55 13.02 8.95
CA GLU A 52 9.67 13.59 10.30
C GLU A 52 8.79 12.82 11.29
#